data_AF-A0A7W0MR06-F1
#
_entry.id   AF-A0A7W0MR06-F1
#
_cell.length_a   1.000
_cell.length_b   1.000
_cell.length_c   1.000
_cell.angle_alpha   90.00
_cell.angle_beta   90.00
_cell.angle_gamma   90.00
#
_symmetry.space_group_name_H-M   'P 1'
#
loop_
_entity.id
_entity.type
_entity.pdbx_description
1 polymer ?
#
loop_
_entity_poly.entity_id
_entity_poly.type
_entity_poly.pdbx_seq_one_letter_code
_entity_poly.pdbx_strand_id
1 'polypeptide(L)' 'ADLGAGPEAARDVGQAMARNPVALIIPCHRVLAAGGKVGGFSAPGGAAAKRRMLELEGVDLVPPPAAQASFGF' A
#
# COMPACT_ATOMS: atom_id res chain seq x y z
N ALA A 1 14.25 7.51 4.65
CA ALA A 1 14.67 8.70 3.90
C ALA A 1 13.58 9.04 2.90
N ASP A 2 13.15 10.29 2.84
CA ASP A 2 12.21 10.78 1.81
C ASP A 2 13.00 11.10 0.52
N LEU A 3 12.38 10.89 -0.64
CA LEU A 3 12.96 11.20 -1.95
C LEU A 3 12.90 12.70 -2.29
N GLY A 4 12.23 13.51 -1.47
CA GLY A 4 12.23 14.98 -1.58
C GLY A 4 11.40 15.54 -2.74
N ALA A 5 10.55 14.71 -3.37
CA ALA A 5 9.75 15.08 -4.55
C ALA A 5 8.36 15.67 -4.20
N GLY A 6 7.99 15.71 -2.93
CA GLY A 6 6.73 16.27 -2.46
C GLY A 6 5.50 15.34 -2.58
N PRO A 7 4.35 15.75 -2.02
CA PRO A 7 3.15 14.92 -1.90
C PRO A 7 2.46 14.64 -3.24
N GLU A 8 2.60 15.52 -4.23
CA GLU A 8 2.04 15.33 -5.58
C GLU A 8 2.74 14.18 -6.30
N ALA A 9 4.07 14.17 -6.30
CA ALA A 9 4.86 13.07 -6.84
C ALA A 9 4.51 11.73 -6.17
N ALA A 10 4.27 11.72 -4.86
CA ALA A 10 3.84 10.52 -4.15
C ALA A 10 2.46 10.00 -4.64
N ARG A 11 1.52 10.90 -4.95
CA ARG A 11 0.22 10.56 -5.53
C ARG A 11 0.36 10.02 -6.95
N ASP A 12 1.19 10.66 -7.77
CA ASP A 12 1.44 10.25 -9.15
C ASP A 12 2.07 8.86 -9.23
N VAL A 13 3.05 8.58 -8.37
CA VAL A 13 3.62 7.23 -8.22
C VAL A 13 2.55 6.23 -7.80
N GLY A 14 1.70 6.58 -6.83
CA GLY A 14 0.58 5.73 -6.41
C GLY A 14 -0.37 5.39 -7.56
N GLN A 15 -0.72 6.38 -8.38
CA GLN A 15 -1.57 6.18 -9.57
C GLN A 15 -0.89 5.32 -10.63
N ALA A 16 0.39 5.53 -10.90
CA ALA A 16 1.17 4.69 -11.82
C ALA A 16 1.19 3.23 -11.36
N MET A 17 1.43 2.99 -10.07
CA MET A 17 1.41 1.64 -9.48
C MET A 17 0.03 0.99 -9.54
N ALA A 18 -1.04 1.76 -9.33
CA ALA A 18 -2.42 1.29 -9.42
C ALA A 18 -2.87 0.93 -10.85
N ARG A 19 -2.14 1.41 -11.87
CA ARG A 19 -2.43 1.14 -13.30
C ARG A 19 -1.47 0.12 -13.92
N ASN A 20 -0.60 -0.49 -13.13
CA ASN A 20 0.36 -1.47 -13.62
C ASN A 20 -0.35 -2.70 -14.21
N PRO A 21 -0.21 -3.00 -15.51
CA PRO A 21 -0.87 -4.13 -16.16
C PRO A 21 -0.17 -5.47 -15.89
N VAL A 22 1.04 -5.46 -15.34
CA VAL A 22 1.89 -6.64 -15.15
C VAL A 22 2.32 -6.78 -13.69
N ALA A 23 1.35 -6.81 -12.78
CA ALA A 23 1.54 -6.78 -11.32
C ALA A 23 2.38 -7.92 -10.73
N LEU A 24 2.56 -9.05 -11.45
CA LEU A 24 3.40 -10.16 -11.01
C LEU A 24 4.89 -9.91 -11.29
N ILE A 25 5.22 -9.22 -12.39
CA ILE A 25 6.60 -8.96 -12.81
C ILE A 25 7.09 -7.63 -12.22
N ILE A 26 6.26 -6.58 -12.33
CA ILE A 26 6.54 -5.27 -11.76
C ILE A 26 5.98 -5.27 -10.33
N PRO A 27 6.82 -5.17 -9.28
CA PRO A 27 6.41 -5.42 -7.89
C PRO A 27 5.68 -4.21 -7.27
N CYS A 28 4.60 -3.74 -7.91
CA CYS A 28 3.83 -2.58 -7.43
C CYS A 28 3.04 -2.88 -6.13
N HIS A 29 2.93 -4.15 -5.73
CA HIS A 29 2.40 -4.55 -4.43
C HIS A 29 3.31 -4.13 -3.26
N ARG A 30 4.61 -3.87 -3.50
CA ARG A 30 5.56 -3.44 -2.46
C ARG A 30 5.41 -1.96 -2.06
N VAL A 31 4.72 -1.16 -2.87
CA VAL A 31 4.50 0.26 -2.57
C VAL A 31 3.29 0.42 -1.67
N LEU A 32 3.48 0.94 -0.45
CA LEU A 32 2.42 1.19 0.52
C LEU A 32 2.08 2.67 0.61
N ALA A 33 0.86 2.96 1.09
CA ALA A 33 0.47 4.32 1.42
C ALA A 33 1.11 4.76 2.75
N ALA A 34 1.03 6.06 3.04
CA ALA A 34 1.57 6.63 4.28
C ALA A 34 1.07 5.88 5.52
N GLY A 35 1.98 5.66 6.48
CA GLY A 35 1.72 4.89 7.70
C GLY A 35 1.59 3.39 7.48
N GLY A 36 2.17 2.83 6.41
CA GLY A 36 2.18 1.38 6.15
C GLY A 36 0.83 0.83 5.66
N LYS A 37 -0.09 1.70 5.26
CA LYS A 37 -1.44 1.29 4.84
C LYS A 37 -1.43 0.63 3.47
N VAL A 38 -2.28 -0.38 3.31
CA VAL A 38 -2.50 -1.04 2.02
C VAL A 38 -3.34 -0.14 1.12
N GLY A 39 -2.74 0.36 0.06
CA GLY A 39 -3.43 1.11 -0.99
C GLY A 39 -4.14 0.20 -2.02
N GLY A 40 -4.68 0.83 -3.06
CA GLY A 40 -5.27 0.12 -4.21
C GLY A 40 -4.27 -0.78 -4.95
N PHE A 41 -4.80 -1.70 -5.75
CA PHE A 41 -4.01 -2.65 -6.52
C PHE A 41 -4.73 -3.06 -7.81
N SER A 42 -4.00 -3.19 -8.91
CA SER A 42 -4.55 -3.43 -10.25
C SER A 42 -4.97 -4.88 -10.50
N ALA A 43 -4.41 -5.85 -9.77
CA ALA A 43 -4.70 -7.26 -10.00
C ALA A 43 -6.12 -7.64 -9.54
N PRO A 44 -6.72 -8.70 -10.12
CA PRO A 44 -7.96 -9.28 -9.60
C PRO A 44 -7.86 -9.57 -8.10
N GLY A 45 -8.91 -9.22 -7.35
CA GLY A 45 -8.90 -9.26 -5.88
C GLY A 45 -8.32 -8.01 -5.21
N GLY A 46 -7.81 -7.04 -5.98
CA GLY A 46 -7.46 -5.69 -5.52
C GLY A 46 -6.53 -5.70 -4.31
N ALA A 47 -6.86 -4.90 -3.30
CA ALA A 47 -6.04 -4.77 -2.09
C ALA A 47 -5.85 -6.11 -1.33
N ALA A 48 -6.76 -7.08 -1.44
CA ALA A 48 -6.58 -8.39 -0.83
C ALA A 48 -5.47 -9.19 -1.54
N ALA A 49 -5.41 -9.14 -2.87
CA ALA A 49 -4.33 -9.75 -3.63
C ALA A 49 -2.97 -9.13 -3.27
N LYS A 50 -2.93 -7.80 -3.10
CA LYS A 50 -1.73 -7.08 -2.63
C LYS A 50 -1.25 -7.56 -1.26
N ARG A 51 -2.16 -7.72 -0.29
CA ARG A 51 -1.83 -8.25 1.04
C ARG A 51 -1.26 -9.65 0.95
N ARG A 52 -1.93 -10.54 0.21
CA ARG A 52 -1.47 -11.91 0.02
C ARG A 52 -0.08 -11.98 -0.63
N MET A 53 0.20 -11.12 -1.60
CA MET A 53 1.55 -11.07 -2.21
C MET A 53 2.61 -10.61 -1.23
N LEU A 54 2.30 -9.64 -0.37
CA LEU A 54 3.20 -9.19 0.69
C LEU A 54 3.41 -10.28 1.75
N GLU A 55 2.35 -11.00 2.14
CA GLU A 55 2.44 -12.16 3.05
C GLU A 55 3.33 -13.28 2.47
N LEU A 56 3.23 -13.56 1.16
CA LEU A 56 4.09 -14.52 0.46
C LEU A 56 5.56 -14.07 0.43
N GLU A 57 5.83 -12.77 0.51
CA GLU A 57 7.16 -12.19 0.66
C GLU A 57 7.63 -12.14 2.13
N GLY A 58 6.80 -12.58 3.09
CA GLY A 58 7.10 -12.54 4.52
C GLY A 58 6.88 -11.18 5.18
N VAL A 59 6.14 -10.27 4.53
CA VAL A 59 5.78 -8.97 5.10
C VAL A 59 4.48 -9.09 5.88
N ASP A 60 4.57 -8.96 7.20
CA ASP A 60 3.40 -8.89 8.07
C ASP A 60 2.84 -7.46 8.11
N LEU A 61 1.64 -7.28 7.57
CA LEU A 61 0.91 -6.03 7.59
C LEU A 61 0.04 -5.97 8.85
N VAL A 62 0.68 -5.93 10.02
CA VAL A 62 -0.03 -5.65 11.27
C VAL A 62 -0.72 -4.29 11.12
N PRO A 63 -2.07 -4.22 11.19
CA PRO A 63 -2.72 -2.93 11.22
C PRO A 63 -2.17 -2.16 12.43
N PRO A 64 -1.87 -0.85 12.30
CA PRO A 64 -1.45 -0.07 13.45
C PRO A 64 -2.46 -0.30 14.58
N PRO A 65 -2.02 -0.50 15.84
CA PRO A 65 -2.92 -0.80 16.95
C PRO A 65 -4.07 0.19 16.87
N ALA A 66 -5.29 -0.34 16.81
CA ALA A 66 -6.49 0.48 16.65
C ALA A 66 -6.36 1.62 17.65
N ALA A 67 -6.19 2.85 17.15
CA ALA A 67 -6.21 4.01 18.01
C ALA A 67 -7.59 3.97 18.65
N GLN A 68 -7.64 3.49 19.89
CA GLN A 68 -8.85 3.35 20.66
C GLN A 68 -9.38 4.77 20.79
N ALA A 69 -10.32 5.11 19.91
CA ALA A 69 -11.08 6.33 20.02
C ALA A 69 -12.07 6.11 21.17
N SER A 70 -11.53 6.09 22.39
CA SER A 70 -12.29 6.43 23.57
C SER A 70 -12.61 7.91 23.44
N PHE A 71 -13.73 8.23 22.80
CA PHE A 71 -14.38 9.51 23.08
C PHE A 71 -15.01 9.36 24.47
N GLY A 72 -14.19 9.64 25.47
CA GLY A 72 -14.66 9.87 26.83
C GLY A 72 -15.17 11.30 26.93
N PHE A 73 -16.48 11.47 26.69
CA PHE A 73 -17.33 12.45 27.35
C PHE A 73 -18.77 11.92 27.34
#